data_AF-A0AAW6HNW3-F1
#
_entry.id   AF-A0AAW6HNW3-F1
#
_cell.length_a   1.000
_cell.length_b   1.000
_cell.length_c   1.000
_cell.angle_alpha   90.00
_cell.angle_beta   90.00
_cell.angle_gamma   90.00
#
_symmetry.space_group_name_H-M   'P 1'
#
loop_
_entity.id
_entity.type
_entity.pdbx_description
1 polymer ?
#
loop_
_entity_poly.entity_id
_entity_poly.type
_entity_poly.pdbx_seq_one_letter_code
_entity_poly.pdbx_strand_id
1 'polypeptide(L)'
;MKQKTKKLLQLSFSLGFLVTTALVATSCNQPKTVTPKPTNPMQPENGSGTTTPGTGETTQPGNGSGTTTSDNSEAKNQLKALIDKENDNLGLYADYSAIKSALVTAYTAAKEVDNKADATVQELTDAKSKLDTAINKANADKTAFNSENADLVTAYMALKNKLSSKETDLAKIDDSFTSIKNHLNDLYVQALSVIDKTLQSEPKPNKGDIEKLTSDITSVITNIDEEKANVTEYSKFKLFKIEGANFKGEFENASNPATTQSLVAYSQDFNYQDNNKWKFAKRTIINAVDNSKDITNVGWIYNLDTKADQSENETANYEIKFKYYGGSKAVLYFPYKLVKNEADKTKISLKYKLNNDDAASIDVSDAKVDSISIAKVDLSNLNFGDNTISFSTENGKMSPMFGNIYISINEQSLNQVRDDIFGNVKTSENPNNIIVDFAKGYGLANKSFSFSNGTQIKKFEGKMKDMGNPNTYYLLGYLGKGVTNGNNQKDNVRYYTFYVNAPKDGIYEISGIYNSGAMGQDQRGLSFWKDEYNSTEPGKFAKFDTPKSGEWNTSVDIFDKRNMVANSSSTLHLTEGLNKIIVSGKEINKEAPNLGNVTFTFKETTPTPSSSTDSVSATTR
;
A
#
# COMPACT_ATOMS: atom_id res chain seq x y z
N MET A 1 -2.13 20.47 -33.25
CA MET A 1 -0.92 19.68 -32.93
C MET A 1 -1.35 18.24 -32.64
N LYS A 2 -0.62 17.28 -33.21
CA LYS A 2 -1.04 15.89 -33.49
C LYS A 2 -1.40 15.08 -32.23
N GLN A 3 -2.63 14.58 -32.16
CA GLN A 3 -3.04 13.47 -31.30
C GLN A 3 -2.35 12.18 -31.77
N LYS A 4 -1.54 11.55 -30.89
CA LYS A 4 -1.05 10.19 -31.08
C LYS A 4 -2.05 9.22 -30.45
N THR A 5 -2.86 8.58 -31.28
CA THR A 5 -3.75 7.48 -30.91
C THR A 5 -2.89 6.25 -30.58
N LYS A 6 -2.88 5.79 -29.32
CA LYS A 6 -2.32 4.49 -28.94
C LYS A 6 -3.21 3.40 -29.51
N LYS A 7 -2.72 2.65 -30.51
CA LYS A 7 -3.35 1.41 -30.98
C LYS A 7 -3.25 0.36 -29.88
N LEU A 8 -4.39 -0.01 -29.30
CA LEU A 8 -4.56 -1.21 -28.52
C LEU A 8 -4.44 -2.40 -29.49
N LEU A 9 -3.40 -3.21 -29.33
CA LEU A 9 -3.19 -4.40 -30.16
C LEU A 9 -4.11 -5.51 -29.62
N GLN A 10 -5.31 -5.64 -30.19
CA GLN A 10 -6.13 -6.84 -30.00
C GLN A 10 -5.45 -7.99 -30.75
N LEU A 11 -4.66 -8.80 -30.04
CA LEU A 11 -4.27 -10.12 -30.52
C LEU A 11 -5.41 -11.08 -30.22
N SER A 12 -6.25 -11.34 -31.21
CA SER A 12 -7.15 -12.49 -31.23
C SER A 12 -6.31 -13.75 -31.42
N PHE A 13 -5.92 -14.39 -30.32
CA PHE A 13 -5.42 -15.76 -30.35
C PHE A 13 -6.62 -16.70 -30.49
N SER A 14 -6.79 -17.31 -31.66
CA SER A 14 -7.62 -18.51 -31.79
C SER A 14 -6.86 -19.69 -31.18
N LEU A 15 -6.86 -19.78 -29.85
CA LEU A 15 -6.49 -21.02 -29.18
C LEU A 15 -7.69 -21.96 -29.29
N GLY A 16 -7.67 -22.84 -30.30
CA GLY A 16 -8.58 -23.96 -30.40
C GLY A 16 -8.30 -24.96 -29.27
N PHE A 17 -8.77 -24.66 -28.06
CA PHE A 17 -8.95 -25.68 -27.02
C PHE A 17 -10.14 -26.54 -27.43
N LEU A 18 -9.87 -27.68 -28.08
CA LEU A 18 -10.79 -28.80 -27.99
C LEU A 18 -10.65 -29.39 -26.58
N VAL A 19 -11.55 -28.98 -25.69
CA VAL A 19 -11.78 -29.68 -24.43
C VAL A 19 -12.57 -30.93 -24.77
N THR A 20 -11.92 -32.09 -24.78
CA THR A 20 -12.62 -33.37 -24.58
C THR A 20 -12.37 -33.82 -23.15
N THR A 21 -13.41 -33.75 -22.33
CA THR A 21 -13.43 -34.30 -20.97
C THR A 21 -13.27 -35.82 -21.03
N ALA A 22 -12.11 -36.35 -20.68
CA ALA A 22 -11.98 -37.71 -20.17
C ALA A 22 -12.00 -37.65 -18.65
N LEU A 23 -13.16 -37.99 -18.10
CA LEU A 23 -13.40 -38.17 -16.67
C LEU A 23 -12.49 -39.31 -16.17
N VAL A 24 -11.41 -38.99 -15.46
CA VAL A 24 -10.65 -40.00 -14.70
C VAL A 24 -11.07 -39.88 -13.24
N ALA A 25 -11.86 -40.84 -12.79
CA ALA A 25 -12.28 -40.96 -11.41
C ALA A 25 -11.05 -41.12 -10.50
N THR A 26 -10.96 -40.23 -9.52
CA THR A 26 -10.10 -40.35 -8.35
C THR A 26 -10.47 -41.60 -7.55
N SER A 27 -9.48 -42.45 -7.24
CA SER A 27 -9.55 -43.39 -6.12
C SER A 27 -8.19 -43.43 -5.44
N CYS A 28 -8.14 -42.87 -4.23
CA CYS A 28 -7.06 -43.04 -3.28
C CYS A 28 -7.09 -44.49 -2.75
N ASN A 29 -5.94 -45.18 -2.73
CA ASN A 29 -5.59 -46.03 -1.60
C ASN A 29 -4.08 -46.30 -1.54
N GLN A 30 -3.56 -46.20 -0.32
CA GLN A 30 -2.18 -46.45 0.11
C GLN A 30 -1.77 -47.94 -0.02
N PRO A 31 -0.46 -48.26 -0.05
CA PRO A 31 0.05 -49.57 -0.47
C PRO A 31 0.01 -50.61 0.67
N LYS A 32 -0.42 -51.83 0.34
CA LYS A 32 -0.13 -53.04 1.15
C LYS A 32 0.87 -53.91 0.42
N THR A 33 2.01 -54.10 1.08
CA THR A 33 3.07 -55.06 0.85
C THR A 33 2.55 -56.51 0.88
N VAL A 34 2.86 -57.29 -0.15
CA VAL A 34 3.04 -58.74 -0.03
C VAL A 34 4.24 -59.17 -0.89
N THR A 35 5.24 -59.72 -0.22
CA THR A 35 6.50 -60.28 -0.73
C THR A 35 6.25 -61.53 -1.58
N PRO A 36 7.00 -61.76 -2.68
CA PRO A 36 6.90 -62.99 -3.47
C PRO A 36 7.70 -64.13 -2.81
N LYS A 37 7.23 -65.38 -2.91
CA LYS A 37 8.07 -66.57 -2.70
C LYS A 37 7.71 -67.70 -3.69
N PRO A 38 8.70 -68.45 -4.22
CA PRO A 38 8.63 -69.22 -5.47
C PRO A 38 8.65 -70.73 -5.27
N THR A 39 8.51 -71.51 -6.36
CA THR A 39 9.23 -72.75 -6.76
C THR A 39 8.45 -73.45 -7.89
N ASN A 40 8.97 -74.29 -8.80
CA ASN A 40 10.24 -74.58 -9.52
C ASN A 40 9.86 -75.69 -10.58
N PRO A 41 10.75 -76.46 -11.26
CA PRO A 41 10.69 -76.72 -12.71
C PRO A 41 10.58 -78.23 -13.08
N MET A 42 10.80 -78.57 -14.39
CA MET A 42 11.21 -79.87 -15.02
C MET A 42 10.37 -80.14 -16.30
N GLN A 43 10.77 -80.82 -17.38
CA GLN A 43 12.01 -81.37 -18.01
C GLN A 43 11.54 -81.96 -19.40
N PRO A 44 12.39 -82.21 -20.42
CA PRO A 44 11.96 -82.73 -21.74
C PRO A 44 12.12 -84.26 -21.91
N GLU A 45 11.41 -84.86 -22.89
CA GLU A 45 11.61 -86.26 -23.35
C GLU A 45 11.50 -86.41 -24.88
N ASN A 46 12.09 -87.50 -25.39
CA ASN A 46 12.56 -87.74 -26.77
C ASN A 46 12.05 -89.12 -27.29
N GLY A 47 11.92 -89.28 -28.63
CA GLY A 47 11.87 -90.56 -29.38
C GLY A 47 10.50 -90.94 -29.99
N SER A 48 10.33 -91.64 -31.12
CA SER A 48 11.21 -92.24 -32.15
C SER A 48 10.32 -92.87 -33.27
N GLY A 49 10.82 -93.00 -34.53
CA GLY A 49 10.36 -93.98 -35.55
C GLY A 49 9.86 -93.44 -36.92
N THR A 50 10.75 -93.26 -37.93
CA THR A 50 10.99 -94.08 -39.18
C THR A 50 9.86 -94.05 -40.24
N THR A 51 10.04 -93.74 -41.54
CA THR A 51 10.95 -94.28 -42.60
C THR A 51 11.23 -93.32 -43.80
N THR A 52 12.38 -93.50 -44.47
CA THR A 52 12.94 -92.85 -45.70
C THR A 52 12.47 -93.55 -47.02
N PRO A 53 12.91 -93.27 -48.31
CA PRO A 53 13.92 -92.32 -48.88
C PRO A 53 13.67 -91.65 -50.28
N GLY A 54 14.51 -90.66 -50.63
CA GLY A 54 14.93 -90.29 -52.02
C GLY A 54 13.97 -89.36 -52.79
N THR A 55 14.32 -88.47 -53.72
CA THR A 55 15.50 -88.09 -54.54
C THR A 55 15.15 -86.72 -55.15
N GLY A 56 16.04 -85.73 -55.27
CA GLY A 56 16.79 -85.47 -56.51
C GLY A 56 16.10 -84.44 -57.45
N GLU A 57 16.88 -83.47 -57.93
CA GLU A 57 16.74 -82.70 -59.19
C GLU A 57 16.00 -81.34 -59.24
N THR A 58 16.83 -80.30 -59.33
CA THR A 58 16.80 -79.16 -60.27
C THR A 58 15.55 -78.90 -61.12
N THR A 59 15.04 -77.65 -61.12
CA THR A 59 15.03 -76.69 -62.25
C THR A 59 14.01 -75.55 -62.04
N GLN A 60 14.46 -74.29 -62.19
CA GLN A 60 13.62 -73.20 -62.73
C GLN A 60 13.52 -73.40 -64.28
N PRO A 61 12.66 -72.70 -65.08
CA PRO A 61 11.80 -71.54 -64.78
C PRO A 61 10.38 -71.59 -65.40
N GLY A 62 9.51 -70.62 -65.07
CA GLY A 62 8.22 -70.45 -65.77
C GLY A 62 7.48 -69.16 -65.39
N ASN A 63 7.50 -68.20 -66.31
CA ASN A 63 6.96 -66.84 -66.22
C ASN A 63 5.46 -66.78 -66.59
N GLY A 64 4.71 -65.81 -66.07
CA GLY A 64 3.36 -65.43 -66.52
C GLY A 64 2.43 -65.00 -65.38
N SER A 65 2.48 -63.72 -64.95
CA SER A 65 1.61 -62.63 -65.42
C SER A 65 0.25 -62.58 -64.71
N GLY A 66 0.05 -61.61 -63.80
CA GLY A 66 -1.30 -61.23 -63.38
C GLY A 66 -1.55 -60.65 -61.98
N THR A 67 -0.58 -60.07 -61.26
CA THR A 67 -0.87 -59.39 -59.97
C THR A 67 0.05 -58.18 -59.77
N THR A 68 -0.34 -57.00 -60.26
CA THR A 68 0.42 -55.77 -59.98
C THR A 68 -0.43 -54.57 -59.55
N THR A 69 -1.77 -54.64 -59.66
CA THR A 69 -2.66 -53.53 -59.28
C THR A 69 -3.24 -53.65 -57.87
N SER A 70 -3.42 -54.86 -57.32
CA SER A 70 -3.94 -55.07 -55.96
C SER A 70 -2.93 -54.66 -54.88
N ASP A 71 -1.68 -55.11 -55.02
CA ASP A 71 -0.65 -54.94 -53.98
C ASP A 71 -0.17 -53.48 -53.88
N ASN A 72 -0.17 -52.74 -54.99
CA ASN A 72 0.22 -51.32 -55.00
C ASN A 72 -0.84 -50.43 -54.36
N SER A 73 -2.13 -50.73 -54.59
CA SER A 73 -3.23 -50.03 -53.93
C SER A 73 -3.24 -50.30 -52.43
N GLU A 74 -2.93 -51.53 -52.00
CA GLU A 74 -2.90 -51.87 -50.58
C GLU A 74 -1.73 -51.23 -49.84
N ALA A 75 -0.51 -51.31 -50.39
CA ALA A 75 0.67 -50.65 -49.80
C ALA A 75 0.47 -49.14 -49.69
N LYS A 76 -0.16 -48.52 -50.70
CA LYS A 76 -0.49 -47.09 -50.70
C LYS A 76 -1.52 -46.74 -49.63
N ASN A 77 -2.60 -47.53 -49.52
CA ASN A 77 -3.62 -47.32 -48.48
C ASN A 77 -3.05 -47.44 -47.06
N GLN A 78 -2.12 -48.37 -46.83
CA GLN A 78 -1.46 -48.53 -45.53
C GLN A 78 -0.54 -47.36 -45.18
N LEU A 79 0.24 -46.84 -46.14
CA LEU A 79 1.04 -45.63 -45.95
C LEU A 79 0.15 -44.41 -45.67
N LYS A 80 -0.90 -44.24 -46.46
CA LYS A 80 -1.87 -43.16 -46.31
C LYS A 80 -2.55 -43.18 -44.94
N ALA A 81 -2.91 -44.35 -44.43
CA ALA A 81 -3.50 -44.48 -43.09
C ALA A 81 -2.59 -43.98 -41.95
N LEU A 82 -1.27 -44.01 -42.13
CA LEU A 82 -0.32 -43.39 -41.19
C LEU A 82 -0.25 -41.88 -41.37
N ILE A 83 -0.18 -41.41 -42.63
CA ILE A 83 -0.15 -39.99 -42.97
C ILE A 83 -1.40 -39.27 -42.45
N ASP A 84 -2.58 -39.89 -42.55
CA ASP A 84 -3.84 -39.31 -42.10
C ASP A 84 -3.88 -39.09 -40.57
N LYS A 85 -2.96 -39.70 -39.80
CA LYS A 85 -2.79 -39.50 -38.35
C LYS A 85 -1.75 -38.44 -37.99
N GLU A 86 -1.19 -37.73 -38.97
CA GLU A 86 -0.12 -36.77 -38.76
C GLU A 86 -0.45 -35.72 -37.70
N ASN A 87 -1.63 -35.09 -37.78
CA ASN A 87 -2.00 -34.02 -36.84
C ASN A 87 -2.08 -34.52 -35.40
N ASP A 88 -2.69 -35.68 -35.17
CA ASP A 88 -2.80 -36.29 -33.85
C ASP A 88 -1.41 -36.64 -33.30
N ASN A 89 -0.57 -37.27 -34.13
CA ASN A 89 0.77 -37.66 -33.75
C ASN A 89 1.68 -36.44 -33.48
N LEU A 90 1.67 -35.42 -34.34
CA LEU A 90 2.44 -34.18 -34.13
C LEU A 90 1.95 -33.39 -32.91
N GLY A 91 0.64 -33.45 -32.61
CA GLY A 91 0.04 -32.83 -31.42
C GLY A 91 0.64 -33.34 -30.11
N LEU A 92 0.99 -34.63 -30.04
CA LEU A 92 1.59 -35.26 -28.85
C LEU A 92 2.98 -34.71 -28.49
N TYR A 93 3.66 -34.05 -29.44
CA TYR A 93 5.02 -33.52 -29.30
C TYR A 93 5.07 -31.99 -29.42
N ALA A 94 3.95 -31.29 -29.24
CA ALA A 94 3.91 -29.82 -29.31
C ALA A 94 4.95 -29.14 -28.41
N ASP A 95 5.22 -29.70 -27.23
CA ASP A 95 6.18 -29.18 -26.25
C ASP A 95 7.61 -29.74 -26.44
N TYR A 96 7.86 -30.56 -27.47
CA TYR A 96 9.15 -31.24 -27.72
C TYR A 96 9.64 -30.89 -29.13
N SER A 97 10.13 -29.66 -29.29
CA SER A 97 10.44 -29.07 -30.60
C SER A 97 11.35 -29.93 -31.48
N ALA A 98 12.41 -30.53 -30.93
CA ALA A 98 13.32 -31.39 -31.70
C ALA A 98 12.64 -32.69 -32.15
N ILE A 99 11.90 -33.36 -31.27
CA ILE A 99 11.14 -34.58 -31.60
C ILE A 99 10.08 -34.27 -32.67
N LYS A 100 9.31 -33.19 -32.48
CA LYS A 100 8.30 -32.76 -33.43
C LYS A 100 8.90 -32.44 -34.80
N SER A 101 10.02 -31.73 -34.84
CA SER A 101 10.69 -31.39 -36.10
C SER A 101 11.17 -32.62 -36.85
N ALA A 102 11.78 -33.59 -36.16
CA ALA A 102 12.20 -34.85 -36.79
C ALA A 102 11.01 -35.64 -37.35
N LEU A 103 9.89 -35.66 -36.61
CA LEU A 103 8.68 -36.35 -37.05
C LEU A 103 8.00 -35.65 -38.24
N VAL A 104 7.99 -34.31 -38.28
CA VAL A 104 7.53 -33.54 -39.46
C VAL A 104 8.34 -33.88 -40.71
N THR A 105 9.66 -34.01 -40.59
CA THR A 105 10.52 -34.42 -41.72
C THR A 105 10.14 -35.82 -42.22
N ALA A 106 9.86 -36.76 -41.31
CA ALA A 106 9.45 -38.12 -41.69
C ALA A 106 8.09 -38.14 -42.40
N TYR A 107 7.09 -37.38 -41.91
CA TYR A 107 5.80 -37.25 -42.58
C TYR A 107 5.93 -36.60 -43.96
N THR A 108 6.78 -35.59 -44.09
CA THR A 108 7.04 -34.93 -45.37
C THR A 108 7.61 -35.91 -46.38
N ALA A 109 8.64 -36.68 -46.00
CA ALA A 109 9.23 -37.71 -46.86
C ALA A 109 8.22 -38.82 -47.24
N ALA A 110 7.35 -39.23 -46.31
CA ALA A 110 6.30 -40.21 -46.57
C ALA A 110 5.26 -39.68 -47.57
N LYS A 111 4.83 -38.43 -47.43
CA LYS A 111 3.90 -37.76 -48.37
C LYS A 111 4.51 -37.62 -49.76
N GLU A 112 5.81 -37.34 -49.87
CA GLU A 112 6.49 -37.29 -51.17
C GLU A 112 6.40 -38.62 -51.91
N VAL A 113 6.56 -39.75 -51.21
CA VAL A 113 6.40 -41.08 -51.82
C VAL A 113 4.94 -41.39 -52.15
N ASP A 114 4.00 -41.08 -51.26
CA ASP A 114 2.55 -41.29 -51.50
C ASP A 114 2.04 -40.49 -52.72
N ASN A 115 2.57 -39.28 -52.93
CA ASN A 115 2.19 -38.41 -54.05
C ASN A 115 2.80 -38.83 -55.40
N LYS A 116 3.80 -39.72 -55.43
CA LYS A 116 4.34 -40.24 -56.71
C LYS A 116 3.29 -41.11 -57.39
N ALA A 117 2.98 -40.79 -58.65
CA ALA A 117 1.99 -41.50 -59.44
C ALA A 117 2.42 -42.93 -59.80
N ASP A 118 3.73 -43.14 -59.96
CA ASP A 118 4.38 -44.38 -60.36
C ASP A 118 5.20 -45.04 -59.23
N ALA A 119 4.90 -44.69 -57.96
CA ALA A 119 5.54 -45.33 -56.81
C ALA A 119 5.40 -46.85 -56.88
N THR A 120 6.51 -47.55 -56.70
CA THR A 120 6.55 -49.01 -56.62
C THR A 120 6.07 -49.51 -55.25
N VAL A 121 5.59 -50.76 -55.19
CA VAL A 121 5.20 -51.43 -53.93
C VAL A 121 6.34 -51.39 -52.90
N GLN A 122 7.58 -51.57 -53.35
CA GLN A 122 8.77 -51.51 -52.48
C GLN A 122 8.98 -50.09 -51.92
N GLU A 123 8.88 -49.05 -52.75
CA GLU A 123 9.01 -47.66 -52.28
C GLU A 123 7.92 -47.30 -51.26
N LEU A 124 6.67 -47.71 -51.48
CA LEU A 124 5.56 -47.47 -50.56
C LEU A 124 5.76 -48.22 -49.23
N THR A 125 6.20 -49.49 -49.30
CA THR A 125 6.47 -50.32 -48.12
C THR A 125 7.66 -49.78 -47.31
N ASP A 126 8.72 -49.35 -47.98
CA ASP A 126 9.89 -48.74 -47.36
C ASP A 126 9.55 -47.40 -46.70
N ALA A 127 8.73 -46.56 -47.37
CA ALA A 127 8.25 -45.30 -46.81
C ALA A 127 7.38 -45.52 -45.57
N LYS A 128 6.47 -46.50 -45.63
CA LYS A 128 5.65 -46.90 -44.48
C LYS A 128 6.52 -47.35 -43.31
N SER A 129 7.47 -48.25 -43.54
CA SER A 129 8.39 -48.77 -42.53
C SER A 129 9.23 -47.66 -41.90
N LYS A 130 9.75 -46.72 -42.70
CA LYS A 130 10.48 -45.54 -42.21
C LYS A 130 9.60 -44.62 -41.37
N LEU A 131 8.37 -44.35 -41.80
CA LEU A 131 7.44 -43.51 -41.04
C LEU A 131 7.04 -44.18 -39.71
N ASP A 132 6.70 -45.47 -39.72
CA ASP A 132 6.41 -46.25 -38.51
C ASP A 132 7.60 -46.22 -37.54
N THR A 133 8.82 -46.41 -38.06
CA THR A 133 10.06 -46.33 -37.27
C THR A 133 10.24 -44.93 -36.66
N ALA A 134 9.98 -43.87 -37.41
CA ALA A 134 10.08 -42.50 -36.91
C ALA A 134 9.03 -42.18 -35.83
N ILE A 135 7.79 -42.67 -35.98
CA ILE A 135 6.72 -42.53 -34.97
C ILE A 135 7.12 -43.26 -33.68
N ASN A 136 7.59 -44.50 -33.78
CA ASN A 136 8.06 -45.27 -32.63
C ASN A 136 9.26 -44.61 -31.94
N LYS A 137 10.20 -44.08 -32.74
CA LYS A 137 11.35 -43.33 -32.22
C LYS A 137 10.92 -42.06 -31.49
N ALA A 138 9.96 -41.29 -32.02
CA ALA A 138 9.45 -40.10 -31.34
C ALA A 138 8.85 -40.42 -29.96
N ASN A 139 8.12 -41.54 -29.84
CA ASN A 139 7.61 -42.04 -28.56
C ASN A 139 8.73 -42.43 -27.59
N ALA A 140 9.73 -43.16 -28.07
CA ALA A 140 10.87 -43.58 -27.26
C ALA A 140 11.70 -42.37 -26.79
N ASP A 141 11.99 -41.43 -27.69
CA ASP A 141 12.75 -40.21 -27.39
C ASP A 141 12.01 -39.32 -26.37
N LYS A 142 10.67 -39.20 -26.49
CA LYS A 142 9.86 -38.47 -25.50
C LYS A 142 9.92 -39.14 -24.13
N THR A 143 9.82 -40.47 -24.09
CA THR A 143 9.89 -41.24 -22.84
C THR A 143 11.26 -41.09 -22.18
N ALA A 144 12.34 -41.18 -22.96
CA ALA A 144 13.71 -40.98 -22.48
C ALA A 144 13.92 -39.55 -21.96
N PHE A 145 13.52 -38.55 -22.74
CA PHE A 145 13.62 -37.14 -22.33
C PHE A 145 12.88 -36.88 -21.01
N ASN A 146 11.66 -37.42 -20.87
CA ASN A 146 10.87 -37.24 -19.66
C ASN A 146 11.50 -37.92 -18.44
N SER A 147 12.07 -39.11 -18.63
CA SER A 147 12.78 -39.81 -17.56
C SER A 147 14.03 -39.05 -17.12
N GLU A 148 14.80 -38.50 -18.06
CA GLU A 148 16.03 -37.77 -17.80
C GLU A 148 15.77 -36.37 -17.21
N ASN A 149 14.62 -35.77 -17.49
CA ASN A 149 14.28 -34.38 -17.13
C ASN A 149 12.98 -34.29 -16.32
N ALA A 150 12.67 -35.32 -15.51
CA ALA A 150 11.37 -35.49 -14.84
C ALA A 150 10.92 -34.24 -14.04
N ASP A 151 11.85 -33.63 -13.32
CA ASP A 151 11.61 -32.42 -12.53
C ASP A 151 11.26 -31.21 -13.40
N LEU A 152 11.98 -31.01 -14.50
CA LEU A 152 11.72 -29.91 -15.44
C LEU A 152 10.35 -30.10 -16.10
N VAL A 153 10.04 -31.32 -16.54
CA VAL A 153 8.75 -31.64 -17.14
C VAL A 153 7.61 -31.39 -16.16
N THR A 154 7.79 -31.78 -14.90
CA THR A 154 6.79 -31.54 -13.83
C THR A 154 6.56 -30.05 -13.61
N ALA A 155 7.62 -29.26 -13.47
CA ALA A 155 7.53 -27.81 -13.29
C ALA A 155 6.86 -27.13 -14.50
N TYR A 156 7.25 -27.52 -15.72
CA TYR A 156 6.69 -26.98 -16.97
C TYR A 156 5.19 -27.26 -17.09
N MET A 157 4.75 -28.49 -16.77
CA MET A 157 3.33 -28.86 -16.80
C MET A 157 2.53 -28.13 -15.71
N ALA A 158 3.12 -27.88 -14.54
CA ALA A 158 2.48 -27.08 -13.50
C ALA A 158 2.24 -25.63 -13.97
N LEU A 159 3.23 -25.01 -14.62
CA LEU A 159 3.08 -23.67 -15.21
C LEU A 159 2.02 -23.63 -16.31
N LYS A 160 2.00 -24.64 -17.19
CA LYS A 160 0.99 -24.77 -18.26
C LYS A 160 -0.43 -24.93 -17.71
N ASN A 161 -0.58 -25.68 -16.61
CA ASN A 161 -1.85 -25.79 -15.89
C ASN A 161 -2.27 -24.47 -15.22
N LYS A 162 -1.34 -23.60 -14.81
CA LYS A 162 -1.69 -22.27 -14.30
C LYS A 162 -2.14 -21.32 -15.41
N LEU A 163 -1.53 -21.42 -16.59
CA LEU A 163 -1.88 -20.59 -17.75
C LEU A 163 -3.31 -20.81 -18.25
N SER A 164 -3.87 -22.01 -18.10
CA SER A 164 -5.27 -22.29 -18.50
C SER A 164 -6.30 -21.50 -17.68
N SER A 165 -5.94 -21.00 -16.50
CA SER A 165 -6.80 -20.18 -15.64
C SER A 165 -6.64 -18.67 -15.84
N LYS A 166 -5.75 -18.22 -16.74
CA LYS A 166 -5.38 -16.79 -16.93
C LYS A 166 -6.59 -15.85 -17.01
N GLU A 167 -7.55 -16.15 -17.89
CA GLU A 167 -8.70 -15.28 -18.11
C GLU A 167 -9.59 -15.19 -16.87
N THR A 168 -9.87 -16.35 -16.25
CA THR A 168 -10.64 -16.44 -15.02
C THR A 168 -9.97 -15.70 -13.86
N ASP A 169 -8.65 -15.79 -13.73
CA ASP A 169 -7.90 -15.15 -12.66
C ASP A 169 -7.83 -13.63 -12.84
N LEU A 170 -7.61 -13.14 -14.06
CA LEU A 170 -7.63 -11.70 -14.36
C LEU A 170 -9.02 -11.08 -14.20
N ALA A 171 -10.09 -11.85 -14.47
CA ALA A 171 -11.47 -11.40 -14.29
C ALA A 171 -11.85 -11.16 -12.82
N LYS A 172 -11.11 -11.70 -11.86
CA LYS A 172 -11.31 -11.45 -10.41
C LYS A 172 -10.85 -10.06 -9.97
N ILE A 173 -10.14 -9.32 -10.82
CA ILE A 173 -9.57 -8.01 -10.51
C ILE A 173 -10.27 -6.94 -11.35
N ASP A 174 -11.06 -6.09 -10.68
CA ASP A 174 -11.70 -4.93 -11.32
C ASP A 174 -10.70 -3.79 -11.58
N ASP A 175 -11.16 -2.77 -12.30
CA ASP A 175 -10.30 -1.70 -12.80
C ASP A 175 -9.81 -0.73 -11.70
N SER A 176 -10.43 -0.75 -10.51
CA SER A 176 -9.95 0.00 -9.33
C SER A 176 -8.60 -0.52 -8.83
N PHE A 177 -8.24 -1.74 -9.22
CA PHE A 177 -7.01 -2.44 -8.82
C PHE A 177 -6.08 -2.73 -10.01
N THR A 178 -6.03 -1.78 -10.96
CA THR A 178 -5.27 -1.90 -12.22
C THR A 178 -3.81 -2.33 -12.02
N SER A 179 -3.13 -1.86 -10.96
CA SER A 179 -1.73 -2.25 -10.70
C SER A 179 -1.57 -3.73 -10.39
N ILE A 180 -2.46 -4.30 -9.57
CA ILE A 180 -2.49 -5.75 -9.26
C ILE A 180 -2.79 -6.54 -10.53
N LYS A 181 -3.78 -6.09 -11.32
CA LYS A 181 -4.16 -6.72 -12.59
C LYS A 181 -3.02 -6.74 -13.59
N ASN A 182 -2.30 -5.63 -13.73
CA ASN A 182 -1.16 -5.51 -14.62
C ASN A 182 -0.01 -6.41 -14.16
N HIS A 183 0.31 -6.41 -12.86
CA HIS A 183 1.36 -7.29 -12.32
C HIS A 183 1.06 -8.76 -12.59
N LEU A 184 -0.16 -9.22 -12.30
CA LEU A 184 -0.58 -10.60 -12.58
C LEU A 184 -0.52 -10.91 -14.08
N ASN A 185 -0.97 -9.99 -14.94
CA ASN A 185 -0.90 -10.18 -16.39
C ASN A 185 0.56 -10.25 -16.88
N ASP A 186 1.47 -9.45 -16.34
CA ASP A 186 2.89 -9.48 -16.69
C ASP A 186 3.55 -10.81 -16.30
N LEU A 187 3.15 -11.40 -15.16
CA LEU A 187 3.57 -12.76 -14.80
C LEU A 187 3.04 -13.80 -15.80
N TYR A 188 1.78 -13.69 -16.22
CA TYR A 188 1.25 -14.58 -17.26
C TYR A 188 1.93 -14.40 -18.62
N VAL A 189 2.29 -13.18 -19.00
CA VAL A 189 3.03 -12.90 -20.24
C VAL A 189 4.43 -13.54 -20.19
N GLN A 190 5.11 -13.43 -19.05
CA GLN A 190 6.38 -14.13 -18.83
C GLN A 190 6.19 -15.66 -18.92
N ALA A 191 5.10 -16.19 -18.36
CA ALA A 191 4.82 -17.62 -18.36
C ALA A 191 4.58 -18.15 -19.78
N LEU A 192 3.79 -17.42 -20.58
CA LEU A 192 3.60 -17.74 -22.00
C LEU A 192 4.92 -17.76 -22.75
N SER A 193 5.78 -16.75 -22.55
CA SER A 193 7.09 -16.70 -23.20
C SER A 193 8.00 -17.88 -22.84
N VAL A 194 7.87 -18.45 -21.64
CA VAL A 194 8.59 -19.65 -21.22
C VAL A 194 8.02 -20.90 -21.89
N ILE A 195 6.69 -21.04 -21.93
CA ILE A 195 6.02 -22.19 -22.58
C ILE A 195 6.29 -22.21 -24.09
N ASP A 196 6.27 -21.05 -24.76
CA ASP A 196 6.50 -20.91 -26.21
C ASP A 196 7.89 -21.42 -26.65
N LYS A 197 8.88 -21.43 -25.76
CA LYS A 197 10.20 -22.00 -26.05
C LYS A 197 10.18 -23.52 -26.16
N THR A 198 9.19 -24.22 -25.61
CA THR A 198 9.12 -25.70 -25.50
C THR A 198 10.20 -26.29 -24.59
N LEU A 199 10.10 -27.57 -24.23
CA LEU A 199 11.03 -28.25 -23.31
C LEU A 199 12.43 -28.48 -23.91
N GLN A 200 12.55 -28.46 -25.25
CA GLN A 200 13.77 -28.81 -25.98
C GLN A 200 14.42 -27.61 -26.71
N SER A 201 14.11 -26.36 -26.31
CA SER A 201 14.82 -25.19 -26.87
C SER A 201 16.29 -25.13 -26.49
N GLU A 202 17.05 -24.35 -27.26
CA GLU A 202 18.36 -23.85 -26.87
C GLU A 202 18.33 -22.32 -26.70
N PRO A 203 18.64 -21.78 -25.50
CA PRO A 203 18.91 -22.52 -24.26
C PRO A 203 17.66 -23.23 -23.73
N LYS A 204 17.87 -24.34 -23.01
CA LYS A 204 16.78 -25.07 -22.34
C LYS A 204 16.08 -24.20 -21.28
N PRO A 205 14.76 -24.36 -21.06
CA PRO A 205 14.07 -23.67 -19.98
C PRO A 205 14.68 -24.01 -18.62
N ASN A 206 14.84 -23.00 -17.77
CA ASN A 206 15.37 -23.18 -16.42
C ASN A 206 14.25 -23.60 -15.46
N LYS A 207 14.42 -24.74 -14.78
CA LYS A 207 13.47 -25.26 -13.79
C LYS A 207 13.17 -24.25 -12.67
N GLY A 208 14.19 -23.62 -12.10
CA GLY A 208 14.05 -22.68 -10.99
C GLY A 208 13.25 -21.43 -11.37
N ASP A 209 13.46 -20.92 -12.59
CA ASP A 209 12.68 -19.79 -13.10
C ASP A 209 11.20 -20.16 -13.32
N ILE A 210 10.93 -21.37 -13.83
CA ILE A 210 9.56 -21.89 -13.99
C ILE A 210 8.85 -22.05 -12.64
N GLU A 211 9.53 -22.64 -11.66
CA GLU A 211 8.99 -22.85 -10.32
C GLU A 211 8.73 -21.51 -9.62
N LYS A 212 9.67 -20.56 -9.73
CA LYS A 212 9.51 -19.21 -9.21
C LYS A 212 8.30 -18.53 -9.83
N LEU A 213 8.17 -18.56 -11.16
CA LEU A 213 7.06 -17.92 -11.86
C LEU A 213 5.70 -18.55 -11.51
N THR A 214 5.67 -19.88 -11.38
CA THR A 214 4.48 -20.61 -10.93
C THR A 214 4.09 -20.21 -9.50
N SER A 215 5.08 -20.07 -8.62
CA SER A 215 4.90 -19.61 -7.25
C SER A 215 4.41 -18.16 -7.20
N ASP A 216 5.00 -17.26 -7.97
CA ASP A 216 4.65 -15.84 -8.02
C ASP A 216 3.19 -15.66 -8.48
N ILE A 217 2.77 -16.34 -9.56
CA ILE A 217 1.37 -16.36 -10.01
C ILE A 217 0.44 -16.86 -8.90
N THR A 218 0.82 -17.97 -8.24
CA THR A 218 0.01 -18.56 -7.18
C THR A 218 -0.10 -17.64 -5.96
N SER A 219 0.97 -16.95 -5.61
CA SER A 219 1.02 -16.00 -4.49
C SER A 219 0.04 -14.85 -4.72
N VAL A 220 0.06 -14.21 -5.89
CA VAL A 220 -0.84 -13.09 -6.21
C VAL A 220 -2.30 -13.55 -6.18
N ILE A 221 -2.62 -14.71 -6.77
CA ILE A 221 -3.99 -15.24 -6.77
C ILE A 221 -4.48 -15.54 -5.35
N THR A 222 -3.61 -16.08 -4.49
CA THR A 222 -3.96 -16.45 -3.12
C THR A 222 -4.16 -15.22 -2.23
N ASN A 223 -3.37 -14.17 -2.44
CA ASN A 223 -3.38 -12.96 -1.60
C ASN A 223 -4.17 -11.79 -2.20
N ILE A 224 -4.87 -12.00 -3.31
CA ILE A 224 -5.59 -10.95 -4.07
C ILE A 224 -6.46 -10.04 -3.19
N ASP A 225 -7.17 -10.60 -2.21
CA ASP A 225 -8.05 -9.82 -1.33
C ASP A 225 -7.26 -8.97 -0.32
N GLU A 226 -6.12 -9.47 0.18
CA GLU A 226 -5.21 -8.70 1.03
C GLU A 226 -4.54 -7.56 0.24
N GLU A 227 -4.13 -7.83 -1.00
CA GLU A 227 -3.55 -6.81 -1.89
C GLU A 227 -4.57 -5.72 -2.23
N LYS A 228 -5.84 -6.09 -2.47
CA LYS A 228 -6.94 -5.13 -2.66
C LYS A 228 -7.21 -4.29 -1.41
N ALA A 229 -7.23 -4.92 -0.24
CA ALA A 229 -7.41 -4.22 1.03
C ALA A 229 -6.26 -3.23 1.28
N ASN A 230 -5.02 -3.62 0.95
CA ASN A 230 -3.85 -2.74 1.01
C ASN A 230 -4.05 -1.50 0.11
N VAL A 231 -4.35 -1.66 -1.17
CA VAL A 231 -4.60 -0.52 -2.09
C VAL A 231 -5.72 0.39 -1.56
N THR A 232 -6.78 -0.21 -1.03
CA THR A 232 -7.91 0.52 -0.45
C THR A 232 -7.49 1.36 0.76
N GLU A 233 -6.60 0.86 1.63
CA GLU A 233 -6.08 1.61 2.76
C GLU A 233 -5.35 2.90 2.32
N TYR A 234 -4.48 2.80 1.31
CA TYR A 234 -3.75 3.95 0.78
C TYR A 234 -4.62 4.93 -0.03
N SER A 235 -5.85 4.56 -0.41
CA SER A 235 -6.78 5.46 -1.13
C SER A 235 -7.19 6.69 -0.30
N LYS A 236 -7.23 6.54 1.03
CA LYS A 236 -7.26 7.65 1.99
C LYS A 236 -5.84 8.02 2.34
N PHE A 237 -5.21 7.23 3.21
CA PHE A 237 -3.80 7.26 3.52
C PHE A 237 -3.46 6.07 4.44
N LYS A 238 -2.22 5.60 4.38
CA LYS A 238 -1.61 4.76 5.42
C LYS A 238 -0.86 5.64 6.41
N LEU A 239 -1.18 5.50 7.70
CA LEU A 239 -0.48 6.17 8.80
C LEU A 239 0.67 5.31 9.33
N PHE A 240 1.86 5.90 9.36
CA PHE A 240 3.06 5.39 10.02
C PHE A 240 3.39 6.25 11.23
N LYS A 241 3.08 5.71 12.40
CA LYS A 241 3.36 6.37 13.69
C LYS A 241 4.87 6.38 13.93
N ILE A 242 5.37 7.42 14.59
CA ILE A 242 6.78 7.46 15.00
C ILE A 242 7.06 6.34 15.98
N GLU A 243 8.08 5.51 15.73
CA GLU A 243 8.48 4.41 16.61
C GLU A 243 9.98 4.43 16.88
N GLY A 244 10.37 4.20 18.15
CA GLY A 244 11.78 4.19 18.54
C GLY A 244 12.62 3.13 17.82
N ALA A 245 12.02 1.99 17.48
CA ALA A 245 12.69 0.88 16.78
C ALA A 245 13.06 1.20 15.31
N ASN A 246 12.51 2.28 14.75
CA ASN A 246 12.76 2.69 13.38
C ASN A 246 14.01 3.57 13.24
N PHE A 247 14.55 4.08 14.35
CA PHE A 247 15.83 4.79 14.35
C PHE A 247 16.99 3.82 14.09
N LYS A 248 17.95 4.24 13.26
CA LYS A 248 19.18 3.47 12.99
C LYS A 248 20.40 4.32 13.32
N GLY A 249 21.50 3.64 13.65
CA GLY A 249 22.76 4.30 14.00
C GLY A 249 22.86 4.72 15.47
N GLU A 250 24.05 5.17 15.85
CA GLU A 250 24.33 5.75 17.15
C GLU A 250 24.14 7.27 17.14
N PHE A 251 23.57 7.80 18.23
CA PHE A 251 23.26 9.21 18.36
C PHE A 251 24.01 9.76 19.57
N GLU A 252 24.52 10.99 19.46
CA GLU A 252 25.15 11.65 20.58
C GLU A 252 24.13 11.97 21.69
N ASN A 253 24.50 11.66 22.94
CA ASN A 253 23.79 12.09 24.15
C ASN A 253 22.29 11.75 24.26
N ALA A 254 21.79 10.77 23.51
CA ALA A 254 20.35 10.50 23.50
C ALA A 254 19.89 9.65 24.70
N SER A 255 19.31 10.27 25.74
CA SER A 255 18.46 9.54 26.67
C SER A 255 17.15 9.17 25.97
N ASN A 256 16.61 7.98 26.27
CA ASN A 256 15.27 7.54 25.83
C ASN A 256 14.21 8.65 25.98
N PRO A 257 13.12 8.63 25.19
CA PRO A 257 12.15 9.72 25.09
C PRO A 257 11.75 10.24 26.47
N ALA A 258 11.42 11.54 26.59
CA ALA A 258 10.69 11.99 27.77
C ALA A 258 9.34 11.26 27.81
N THR A 259 9.30 10.15 28.54
CA THR A 259 8.15 9.24 28.67
C THR A 259 7.00 9.84 29.49
N THR A 260 7.00 11.15 29.74
CA THR A 260 6.14 11.77 30.75
C THR A 260 5.59 13.16 30.40
N GLN A 261 5.68 13.62 29.15
CA GLN A 261 5.17 14.95 28.78
C GLN A 261 3.85 14.92 28.02
N SER A 262 2.90 15.72 28.51
CA SER A 262 1.58 15.90 27.89
C SER A 262 1.61 16.77 26.64
N LEU A 263 2.60 17.67 26.54
CA LEU A 263 2.89 18.42 25.33
C LEU A 263 4.31 18.17 24.91
N VAL A 264 4.47 17.93 23.62
CA VAL A 264 5.73 17.48 22.99
C VAL A 264 6.14 18.42 21.85
N ALA A 265 5.60 19.65 21.82
CA ALA A 265 5.96 20.70 20.86
C ALA A 265 5.53 22.08 21.38
N TYR A 266 6.33 23.10 21.06
CA TYR A 266 6.18 24.44 21.61
C TYR A 266 6.29 25.54 20.55
N SER A 267 5.63 26.69 20.72
CA SER A 267 5.61 27.81 19.76
C SER A 267 6.67 28.89 20.06
N GLN A 268 7.67 28.57 20.87
CA GLN A 268 8.82 29.43 21.22
C GLN A 268 10.10 28.61 21.12
N ASP A 269 11.24 29.31 21.09
CA ASP A 269 12.56 28.69 21.12
C ASP A 269 12.66 27.69 22.26
N PHE A 270 12.80 26.42 21.90
CA PHE A 270 13.02 25.37 22.86
C PHE A 270 14.51 25.32 23.17
N ASN A 271 14.91 25.74 24.38
CA ASN A 271 16.33 25.86 24.70
C ASN A 271 17.00 24.48 24.71
N TYR A 272 17.71 24.19 23.61
CA TYR A 272 18.39 22.94 23.29
C TYR A 272 19.27 22.47 24.47
N GLN A 273 19.95 23.35 25.20
CA GLN A 273 20.94 23.01 26.24
C GLN A 273 20.48 22.00 27.33
N ASP A 274 19.18 21.96 27.71
CA ASP A 274 18.66 20.96 28.66
C ASP A 274 18.11 19.69 27.98
N ASN A 275 17.84 19.76 26.67
CA ASN A 275 17.16 18.75 25.85
C ASN A 275 17.92 18.32 24.58
N ASN A 276 19.25 18.55 24.50
CA ASN A 276 20.19 17.99 23.50
C ASN A 276 20.20 16.44 23.44
N LYS A 277 19.19 15.78 24.02
CA LYS A 277 19.17 14.35 24.34
C LYS A 277 17.96 13.61 23.79
N TRP A 278 16.96 14.26 23.17
CA TRP A 278 15.78 13.52 22.68
C TRP A 278 15.85 13.32 21.17
N LYS A 279 15.82 12.07 20.74
CA LYS A 279 15.62 11.72 19.32
C LYS A 279 14.17 11.93 18.91
N PHE A 280 13.25 11.53 19.77
CA PHE A 280 11.82 11.65 19.58
C PHE A 280 11.08 11.77 20.91
N ALA A 281 9.82 12.20 20.87
CA ALA A 281 8.89 12.11 21.99
C ALA A 281 7.49 11.75 21.51
N LYS A 282 6.70 11.10 22.37
CA LYS A 282 5.27 10.85 22.17
C LYS A 282 4.48 11.51 23.29
N ARG A 283 3.34 12.11 22.95
CA ARG A 283 2.44 12.72 23.93
C ARG A 283 1.88 11.66 24.87
N THR A 284 1.87 11.98 26.16
CA THR A 284 1.16 11.21 27.19
C THR A 284 -0.07 11.97 27.70
N ILE A 285 -1.21 11.31 27.83
CA ILE A 285 -2.37 11.83 28.55
C ILE A 285 -2.29 11.34 29.99
N ILE A 286 -2.34 12.26 30.94
CA ILE A 286 -2.33 11.94 32.36
C ILE A 286 -3.78 11.73 32.81
N ASN A 287 -4.06 10.58 33.43
CA ASN A 287 -5.34 10.32 34.07
C ASN A 287 -5.39 11.03 35.42
N ALA A 288 -6.36 11.95 35.57
CA ALA A 288 -6.46 12.75 36.79
C ALA A 288 -6.87 11.95 38.03
N VAL A 289 -7.44 10.74 37.85
CA VAL A 289 -7.96 9.92 38.96
C VAL A 289 -6.86 9.07 39.61
N ASP A 290 -6.07 8.37 38.79
CA ASP A 290 -5.09 7.38 39.26
C ASP A 290 -3.63 7.75 38.88
N ASN A 291 -3.43 8.88 38.22
CA ASN A 291 -2.14 9.34 37.68
C ASN A 291 -1.48 8.37 36.68
N SER A 292 -2.23 7.42 36.12
CA SER A 292 -1.79 6.60 34.98
C SER A 292 -1.57 7.46 33.73
N LYS A 293 -0.80 6.93 32.77
CA LYS A 293 -0.38 7.65 31.57
C LYS A 293 -0.69 6.84 30.32
N ASP A 294 -1.52 7.41 29.46
CA ASP A 294 -1.84 6.83 28.15
C ASP A 294 -0.99 7.51 27.07
N ILE A 295 -0.24 6.73 26.29
CA ILE A 295 0.53 7.27 25.17
C ILE A 295 -0.40 7.44 23.97
N THR A 296 -0.40 8.64 23.38
CA THR A 296 -1.16 8.93 22.16
C THR A 296 -0.33 8.68 20.91
N ASN A 297 -0.98 8.72 19.74
CA ASN A 297 -0.29 8.64 18.46
C ASN A 297 0.47 9.92 18.08
N VAL A 298 0.32 11.04 18.82
CA VAL A 298 1.04 12.28 18.50
C VAL A 298 2.51 12.14 18.92
N GLY A 299 3.38 11.97 17.92
CA GLY A 299 4.81 11.83 18.10
C GLY A 299 5.60 12.81 17.24
N TRP A 300 6.76 13.23 17.74
CA TRP A 300 7.68 14.08 17.01
C TRP A 300 9.09 13.51 17.06
N ILE A 301 9.75 13.49 15.92
CA ILE A 301 11.20 13.37 15.80
C ILE A 301 11.78 14.77 15.98
N TYR A 302 12.72 14.91 16.91
CA TYR A 302 13.34 16.19 17.25
C TYR A 302 14.64 16.41 16.50
N ASN A 303 15.40 15.33 16.31
CA ASN A 303 16.65 15.38 15.60
C ASN A 303 16.98 14.01 15.02
N LEU A 304 17.52 14.00 13.80
CA LEU A 304 18.11 12.85 13.15
C LEU A 304 19.64 12.81 13.28
N ASP A 305 20.29 13.84 13.79
CA ASP A 305 21.75 13.96 13.90
C ASP A 305 22.40 12.75 14.58
N THR A 306 23.25 12.06 13.82
CA THR A 306 24.05 10.90 14.24
C THR A 306 25.50 11.34 14.48
N LYS A 307 26.25 10.59 15.29
CA LYS A 307 27.67 10.90 15.57
C LYS A 307 28.48 11.17 14.28
N ALA A 308 29.28 12.24 14.31
CA ALA A 308 30.01 12.77 13.15
C ALA A 308 31.13 11.86 12.59
N ASP A 309 31.42 10.73 13.25
CA ASP A 309 32.46 9.76 12.86
C ASP A 309 31.94 8.56 12.04
N GLN A 310 30.66 8.55 11.69
CA GLN A 310 30.09 7.57 10.77
C GLN A 310 30.44 7.94 9.31
N SER A 311 31.03 7.02 8.56
CA SER A 311 31.43 7.25 7.17
C SER A 311 30.27 7.76 6.31
N GLU A 312 30.56 8.73 5.42
CA GLU A 312 29.63 9.50 4.57
C GLU A 312 28.68 8.70 3.65
N ASN A 313 28.75 7.37 3.66
CA ASN A 313 27.87 6.50 2.89
C ASN A 313 26.67 6.02 3.72
N GLU A 314 25.52 6.65 3.47
CA GLU A 314 24.20 6.02 3.57
C GLU A 314 23.71 5.50 4.93
N THR A 315 23.93 6.20 6.05
CA THR A 315 23.23 5.82 7.28
C THR A 315 21.86 6.48 7.33
N ALA A 316 20.82 5.75 6.90
CA ALA A 316 19.44 6.10 7.24
C ALA A 316 19.35 6.38 8.75
N ASN A 317 18.76 7.49 9.17
CA ASN A 317 18.66 7.84 10.59
C ASN A 317 17.32 7.36 11.17
N TYR A 318 16.29 7.31 10.30
CA TYR A 318 14.96 6.79 10.60
C TYR A 318 14.38 6.08 9.37
N GLU A 319 13.90 4.84 9.54
CA GLU A 319 13.47 3.98 8.43
C GLU A 319 12.06 3.43 8.65
N ILE A 320 11.20 3.51 7.63
CA ILE A 320 9.89 2.85 7.59
C ILE A 320 9.86 1.81 6.47
N LYS A 321 9.30 0.63 6.77
CA LYS A 321 9.07 -0.45 5.79
C LYS A 321 7.59 -0.68 5.63
N PHE A 322 7.14 -0.91 4.40
CA PHE A 322 5.73 -1.11 4.11
C PHE A 322 5.48 -1.92 2.85
N LYS A 323 4.36 -2.62 2.83
CA LYS A 323 3.81 -3.26 1.64
C LYS A 323 2.90 -2.30 0.89
N TYR A 324 3.02 -2.29 -0.43
CA TYR A 324 2.24 -1.44 -1.29
C TYR A 324 2.01 -2.09 -2.66
N TYR A 325 0.75 -2.28 -3.01
CA TYR A 325 0.32 -2.97 -4.24
C TYR A 325 -0.38 -2.02 -5.24
N GLY A 326 -0.25 -0.71 -5.03
CA GLY A 326 -0.78 0.32 -5.91
C GLY A 326 0.13 0.61 -7.12
N GLY A 327 -0.11 1.73 -7.82
CA GLY A 327 0.72 2.14 -8.95
C GLY A 327 2.08 2.67 -8.52
N SER A 328 3.04 2.87 -9.41
CA SER A 328 4.42 3.26 -9.03
C SER A 328 4.59 4.66 -8.42
N LYS A 329 3.49 5.35 -8.08
CA LYS A 329 3.46 6.71 -7.52
C LYS A 329 2.54 6.80 -6.31
N ALA A 330 2.95 7.59 -5.34
CA ALA A 330 2.13 7.99 -4.19
C ALA A 330 2.60 9.38 -3.70
N VAL A 331 1.96 9.88 -2.66
CA VAL A 331 2.31 11.14 -2.02
C VAL A 331 2.56 10.89 -0.54
N LEU A 332 3.70 11.37 -0.07
CA LEU A 332 4.15 11.35 1.31
C LEU A 332 3.79 12.68 1.97
N TYR A 333 3.19 12.61 3.16
CA TYR A 333 2.92 13.77 4.00
C TYR A 333 3.40 13.57 5.43
N PHE A 334 3.80 14.66 6.08
CA PHE A 334 4.08 14.69 7.52
C PHE A 334 4.06 16.14 8.03
N PRO A 335 3.66 16.40 9.29
CA PRO A 335 3.78 17.72 9.87
C PRO A 335 5.24 18.03 10.22
N TYR A 336 5.69 19.27 10.03
CA TYR A 336 7.02 19.72 10.45
C TYR A 336 7.05 21.15 10.96
N LYS A 337 8.07 21.47 11.75
CA LYS A 337 8.34 22.81 12.30
C LYS A 337 9.78 22.95 12.78
N LEU A 338 10.17 24.19 13.11
CA LEU A 338 11.48 24.49 13.71
C LEU A 338 11.47 24.35 15.23
N VAL A 339 12.56 23.82 15.78
CA VAL A 339 12.78 23.77 17.24
C VAL A 339 13.20 25.14 17.79
N LYS A 340 13.96 25.91 16.99
CA LYS A 340 14.54 27.22 17.33
C LYS A 340 14.49 28.19 16.15
N ASN A 341 14.59 29.47 16.47
CA ASN A 341 14.44 30.61 15.58
C ASN A 341 15.38 30.61 14.35
N GLU A 342 15.00 31.50 13.42
CA GLU A 342 15.43 31.67 12.03
C GLU A 342 16.94 31.56 11.70
N ALA A 343 17.85 31.81 12.65
CA ALA A 343 19.31 31.70 12.44
C ALA A 343 19.77 30.27 12.11
N ASP A 344 18.94 29.26 12.39
CA ASP A 344 19.21 27.85 12.09
C ASP A 344 18.61 27.38 10.76
N LYS A 345 17.81 28.19 10.03
CA LYS A 345 17.24 27.76 8.72
C LYS A 345 18.29 27.31 7.72
N THR A 346 19.44 27.98 7.69
CA THR A 346 20.58 27.62 6.81
C THR A 346 21.32 26.36 7.28
N LYS A 347 21.03 25.87 8.49
CA LYS A 347 21.61 24.66 9.09
C LYS A 347 20.64 23.48 9.07
N ILE A 348 19.47 23.63 8.48
CA ILE A 348 18.46 22.59 8.41
C ILE A 348 18.49 21.91 7.06
N SER A 349 18.37 20.60 7.10
CA SER A 349 18.18 19.76 5.91
C SER A 349 17.29 18.60 6.25
N LEU A 350 16.57 18.08 5.27
CA LEU A 350 15.88 16.81 5.38
C LEU A 350 15.97 16.12 4.03
N LYS A 351 16.38 14.86 4.04
CA LYS A 351 16.45 14.01 2.86
C LYS A 351 15.59 12.78 3.07
N TYR A 352 15.09 12.23 1.97
CA TYR A 352 14.53 10.89 1.93
C TYR A 352 15.19 10.05 0.85
N LYS A 353 15.27 8.74 1.09
CA LYS A 353 15.61 7.72 0.11
C LYS A 353 14.47 6.72 0.05
N LEU A 354 13.93 6.48 -1.14
CA LEU A 354 12.92 5.45 -1.38
C LEU A 354 13.59 4.25 -2.04
N ASN A 355 13.48 3.09 -1.40
CA ASN A 355 14.08 1.84 -1.87
C ASN A 355 15.59 2.03 -2.14
N ASN A 356 16.03 1.70 -3.36
CA ASN A 356 17.42 1.81 -3.78
C ASN A 356 17.69 3.08 -4.61
N ASP A 357 16.76 4.04 -4.65
CA ASP A 357 16.94 5.30 -5.37
C ASP A 357 17.94 6.21 -4.65
N ASP A 358 18.45 7.23 -5.36
CA ASP A 358 19.30 8.25 -4.76
C ASP A 358 18.52 9.08 -3.72
N ALA A 359 19.22 9.56 -2.69
CA ALA A 359 18.61 10.41 -1.67
C ALA A 359 18.19 11.77 -2.26
N ALA A 360 16.93 12.15 -2.06
CA ALA A 360 16.35 13.40 -2.52
C ALA A 360 16.09 14.36 -1.35
N SER A 361 16.34 15.65 -1.55
CA SER A 361 16.08 16.70 -0.57
C SER A 361 14.59 17.01 -0.48
N ILE A 362 14.11 17.23 0.74
CA ILE A 362 12.76 17.73 1.03
C ILE A 362 12.86 19.23 1.33
N ASP A 363 12.10 20.04 0.60
CA ASP A 363 12.00 21.47 0.90
C ASP A 363 11.25 21.70 2.20
N VAL A 364 11.93 22.31 3.17
CA VAL A 364 11.42 22.67 4.49
C VAL A 364 11.72 24.15 4.80
N SER A 365 11.92 24.96 3.77
CA SER A 365 12.34 26.36 3.87
C SER A 365 11.30 27.28 4.53
N ASP A 366 10.01 26.92 4.45
CA ASP A 366 8.89 27.61 5.08
C ASP A 366 8.70 27.26 6.56
N ALA A 367 9.50 26.34 7.13
CA ALA A 367 9.38 25.92 8.52
C ALA A 367 9.50 27.13 9.47
N LYS A 368 8.65 27.15 10.51
CA LYS A 368 8.65 28.19 11.56
C LYS A 368 8.64 27.55 12.94
N VAL A 369 9.01 28.35 13.95
CA VAL A 369 8.94 27.91 15.36
C VAL A 369 7.50 27.94 15.86
N ASP A 370 6.71 28.94 15.47
CA ASP A 370 5.40 29.20 16.04
C ASP A 370 4.22 28.61 15.24
N SER A 371 4.50 27.89 14.15
CA SER A 371 3.52 27.19 13.34
C SER A 371 3.97 25.78 12.95
N ILE A 372 3.01 24.96 12.52
CA ILE A 372 3.22 23.61 11.97
C ILE A 372 2.86 23.66 10.49
N SER A 373 3.82 23.33 9.63
CA SER A 373 3.62 23.12 8.19
C SER A 373 3.37 21.63 7.92
N ILE A 374 2.88 21.31 6.71
CA ILE A 374 2.72 19.92 6.25
C ILE A 374 3.55 19.73 4.98
N ALA A 375 4.46 18.77 5.00
CA ALA A 375 5.25 18.41 3.84
C ALA A 375 4.35 17.65 2.85
N LYS A 376 4.56 17.88 1.56
CA LYS A 376 4.00 17.09 0.47
C LYS A 376 5.15 16.68 -0.43
N VAL A 377 5.41 15.39 -0.54
CA VAL A 377 6.50 14.85 -1.37
C VAL A 377 5.91 13.81 -2.31
N ASP A 378 6.08 14.03 -3.61
CA ASP A 378 5.66 13.06 -4.62
C ASP A 378 6.67 11.92 -4.67
N LEU A 379 6.20 10.70 -4.40
CA LEU A 379 6.97 9.48 -4.50
C LEU A 379 6.83 8.88 -5.89
N SER A 380 7.93 8.42 -6.47
CA SER A 380 8.00 7.66 -7.71
C SER A 380 8.84 6.40 -7.51
N ASN A 381 8.70 5.41 -8.39
CA ASN A 381 9.45 4.14 -8.32
C ASN A 381 9.11 3.30 -7.07
N LEU A 382 7.86 3.35 -6.62
CA LEU A 382 7.36 2.38 -5.65
C LEU A 382 7.37 0.98 -6.26
N ASN A 383 7.96 0.02 -5.54
CA ASN A 383 7.92 -1.38 -5.88
C ASN A 383 6.51 -1.94 -5.67
N PHE A 384 6.12 -2.90 -6.49
CA PHE A 384 4.96 -3.74 -6.20
C PHE A 384 5.34 -4.71 -5.06
N GLY A 385 4.71 -4.57 -3.89
CA GLY A 385 5.08 -5.31 -2.69
C GLY A 385 5.92 -4.47 -1.72
N ASP A 386 7.09 -4.97 -1.34
CA ASP A 386 7.89 -4.39 -0.26
C ASP A 386 8.62 -3.11 -0.68
N ASN A 387 8.48 -2.08 0.17
CA ASN A 387 9.09 -0.77 0.02
C ASN A 387 9.74 -0.32 1.33
N THR A 388 10.78 0.50 1.23
CA THR A 388 11.45 1.14 2.37
C THR A 388 11.63 2.63 2.10
N ILE A 389 11.26 3.49 3.05
CA ILE A 389 11.60 4.92 3.01
C ILE A 389 12.50 5.22 4.20
N SER A 390 13.62 5.86 3.92
CA SER A 390 14.61 6.26 4.91
C SER A 390 14.76 7.77 4.93
N PHE A 391 14.83 8.35 6.13
CA PHE A 391 15.03 9.79 6.34
C PHE A 391 16.41 10.04 6.94
N SER A 392 17.04 11.13 6.49
CA SER A 392 18.36 11.56 6.94
C SER A 392 18.56 13.06 6.82
N THR A 393 19.71 13.54 7.26
CA THR A 393 20.17 14.93 7.13
C THR A 393 21.48 14.98 6.35
N GLU A 394 21.82 16.16 5.83
CA GLU A 394 23.18 16.42 5.35
C GLU A 394 24.17 16.48 6.52
N ASN A 395 25.42 16.13 6.25
CA ASN A 395 26.48 16.15 7.26
C ASN A 395 26.62 17.56 7.86
N GLY A 396 26.65 17.65 9.20
CA GLY A 396 26.71 18.91 9.94
C GLY A 396 25.43 19.76 9.88
N LYS A 397 24.32 19.21 9.38
CA LYS A 397 22.99 19.85 9.38
C LYS A 397 22.04 19.09 10.31
N MET A 398 21.04 19.82 10.82
CA MET A 398 20.00 19.28 11.69
C MET A 398 18.71 19.03 10.89
N SER A 399 17.89 18.08 11.33
CA SER A 399 16.55 17.92 10.77
C SER A 399 15.62 19.01 11.34
N PRO A 400 14.54 19.40 10.63
CA PRO A 400 13.42 20.00 11.32
C PRO A 400 12.82 18.99 12.31
N MET A 401 11.96 19.46 13.18
CA MET A 401 11.12 18.57 13.97
C MET A 401 9.96 18.12 13.09
N PHE A 402 9.75 16.81 12.94
CA PHE A 402 8.69 16.27 12.09
C PHE A 402 7.92 15.11 12.76
N GLY A 403 6.64 14.98 12.43
CA GLY A 403 5.73 14.06 13.08
C GLY A 403 5.49 12.78 12.32
N ASN A 404 4.33 12.15 12.58
CA ASN A 404 3.91 10.93 11.92
C ASN A 404 3.90 11.09 10.39
N ILE A 405 4.10 9.96 9.73
CA ILE A 405 4.23 9.89 8.28
C ILE A 405 2.96 9.30 7.68
N TYR A 406 2.52 9.86 6.57
CA TYR A 406 1.31 9.49 5.86
C TYR A 406 1.66 9.22 4.41
N ILE A 407 1.17 8.12 3.84
CA ILE A 407 1.32 7.82 2.41
C ILE A 407 -0.07 7.65 1.81
N SER A 408 -0.35 8.37 0.72
CA SER A 408 -1.62 8.26 -0.02
C SER A 408 -1.39 8.16 -1.51
N ILE A 409 -2.27 7.45 -2.22
CA ILE A 409 -2.26 7.43 -3.69
C ILE A 409 -3.08 8.56 -4.32
N ASN A 410 -3.79 9.34 -3.50
CA ASN A 410 -4.68 10.38 -3.97
C ASN A 410 -4.22 11.75 -3.44
N GLU A 411 -3.93 12.70 -4.34
CA GLU A 411 -3.62 14.08 -3.95
C GLU A 411 -4.78 14.77 -3.22
N GLN A 412 -6.02 14.33 -3.43
CA GLN A 412 -7.21 14.84 -2.75
C GLN A 412 -7.29 14.39 -1.27
N SER A 413 -6.43 13.46 -0.84
CA SER A 413 -6.35 13.02 0.56
C SER A 413 -5.79 14.08 1.51
N LEU A 414 -5.20 15.17 1.02
CA LEU A 414 -4.56 16.19 1.86
C LEU A 414 -5.49 16.71 2.96
N ASN A 415 -6.77 16.89 2.68
CA ASN A 415 -7.73 17.30 3.71
C ASN A 415 -7.95 16.22 4.78
N GLN A 416 -8.00 14.94 4.39
CA GLN A 416 -8.12 13.83 5.34
C GLN A 416 -6.84 13.67 6.17
N VAL A 417 -5.67 13.89 5.56
CA VAL A 417 -4.37 13.90 6.25
C VAL A 417 -4.30 15.06 7.24
N ARG A 418 -4.71 16.28 6.84
CA ARG A 418 -4.85 17.44 7.74
C ARG A 418 -5.78 17.13 8.89
N ASP A 419 -6.92 16.51 8.60
CA ASP A 419 -7.91 16.13 9.60
C ASP A 419 -7.30 15.20 10.64
N ASP A 420 -6.55 14.17 10.23
CA ASP A 420 -5.88 13.24 11.14
C ASP A 420 -4.73 13.91 11.92
N ILE A 421 -3.85 14.66 11.25
CA ILE A 421 -2.75 15.39 11.87
C ILE A 421 -3.26 16.34 12.95
N PHE A 422 -4.33 17.09 12.70
CA PHE A 422 -4.80 18.13 13.63
C PHE A 422 -5.98 17.69 14.49
N GLY A 423 -6.36 16.41 14.44
CA GLY A 423 -7.48 15.86 15.21
C GLY A 423 -8.81 16.51 14.85
N ASN A 424 -8.99 16.93 13.60
CA ASN A 424 -10.24 17.52 13.12
C ASN A 424 -11.21 16.39 12.74
N VAL A 425 -12.38 16.39 13.35
CA VAL A 425 -13.44 15.41 13.13
C VAL A 425 -14.65 16.12 12.56
N LYS A 426 -15.08 15.73 11.37
CA LYS A 426 -16.31 16.24 10.76
C LYS A 426 -17.53 15.63 11.46
N THR A 427 -18.55 16.43 11.73
CA THR A 427 -19.79 15.92 12.32
C THR A 427 -20.63 15.17 11.26
N SER A 428 -21.35 14.13 11.68
CA SER A 428 -22.26 13.38 10.80
C SER A 428 -23.48 14.20 10.36
N GLU A 429 -23.91 15.16 11.20
CA GLU A 429 -25.06 16.03 10.93
C GLU A 429 -24.76 17.06 9.84
N ASN A 430 -23.57 17.67 9.87
CA ASN A 430 -23.12 18.60 8.86
C ASN A 430 -21.61 18.44 8.62
N PRO A 431 -21.17 18.01 7.43
CA PRO A 431 -19.74 17.82 7.14
C PRO A 431 -18.95 19.13 7.09
N ASN A 432 -19.61 20.29 7.11
CA ASN A 432 -18.96 21.59 7.24
C ASN A 432 -18.65 21.94 8.71
N ASN A 433 -19.18 21.22 9.69
CA ASN A 433 -18.85 21.44 11.11
C ASN A 433 -17.64 20.59 11.52
N ILE A 434 -16.74 21.19 12.28
CA ILE A 434 -15.47 20.58 12.69
C ILE A 434 -15.36 20.53 14.21
N ILE A 435 -15.05 19.37 14.76
CA ILE A 435 -14.63 19.21 16.16
C ILE A 435 -13.11 19.06 16.18
N VAL A 436 -12.42 19.83 17.03
CA VAL A 436 -10.99 19.66 17.28
C VAL A 436 -10.78 18.79 18.52
N ASP A 437 -10.24 17.59 18.31
CA ASP A 437 -9.88 16.63 19.37
C ASP A 437 -8.43 16.89 19.83
N PHE A 438 -8.29 17.59 20.96
CA PHE A 438 -6.96 17.94 21.48
C PHE A 438 -6.14 16.71 21.89
N ALA A 439 -6.78 15.60 22.28
CA ALA A 439 -6.07 14.39 22.64
C ALA A 439 -5.33 13.78 21.45
N LYS A 440 -5.91 13.89 20.24
CA LYS A 440 -5.39 13.29 19.01
C LYS A 440 -4.64 14.25 18.10
N GLY A 441 -4.94 15.55 18.15
CA GLY A 441 -4.38 16.54 17.24
C GLY A 441 -3.01 17.06 17.65
N TYR A 442 -2.16 17.34 16.66
CA TYR A 442 -0.92 18.10 16.83
C TYR A 442 -1.22 19.57 17.16
N GLY A 443 -0.44 20.16 18.07
CA GLY A 443 -0.60 21.56 18.49
C GLY A 443 0.59 22.01 19.33
N LEU A 444 0.65 23.32 19.62
CA LEU A 444 1.81 23.97 20.23
C LEU A 444 1.41 24.73 21.48
N ALA A 445 2.04 24.43 22.63
CA ALA A 445 2.00 25.37 23.75
C ALA A 445 3.04 26.48 23.55
N ASN A 446 2.76 27.67 24.06
CA ASN A 446 3.70 28.77 23.89
C ASN A 446 4.96 28.66 24.75
N LYS A 447 4.98 27.86 25.82
CA LYS A 447 6.17 27.66 26.64
C LYS A 447 6.32 26.21 27.08
N SER A 448 7.57 25.77 27.12
CA SER A 448 8.00 24.58 27.86
C SER A 448 8.23 24.97 29.31
N PHE A 449 7.45 24.44 30.23
CA PHE A 449 7.66 24.63 31.67
C PHE A 449 7.82 23.27 32.34
N SER A 450 8.54 23.23 33.46
CA SER A 450 8.79 22.01 34.25
C SER A 450 7.50 21.20 34.47
N PHE A 451 7.64 19.87 34.53
CA PHE A 451 6.60 18.82 34.45
C PHE A 451 5.33 19.02 35.28
N SER A 452 5.35 19.89 36.30
CA SER A 452 4.21 20.18 37.19
C SER A 452 3.44 21.47 36.89
N ASN A 453 3.96 22.40 36.06
CA ASN A 453 3.43 23.78 35.94
C ASN A 453 3.19 24.28 34.50
N GLY A 454 3.18 23.38 33.51
CA GLY A 454 2.95 23.67 32.10
C GLY A 454 1.52 23.41 31.62
N THR A 455 1.19 23.86 30.41
CA THR A 455 -0.06 23.49 29.72
C THR A 455 -0.09 21.96 29.52
N GLN A 456 -1.22 21.33 29.84
CA GLN A 456 -1.35 19.87 29.86
C GLN A 456 -2.72 19.44 29.36
N ILE A 457 -2.78 18.26 28.73
CA ILE A 457 -4.00 17.54 28.38
C ILE A 457 -4.18 16.40 29.38
N LYS A 458 -5.30 16.42 30.10
CA LYS A 458 -5.64 15.43 31.12
C LYS A 458 -6.94 14.72 30.78
N LYS A 459 -7.00 13.43 31.09
CA LYS A 459 -8.27 12.69 31.11
C LYS A 459 -9.04 13.09 32.38
N PHE A 460 -10.30 13.46 32.21
CA PHE A 460 -11.18 13.97 33.26
C PHE A 460 -12.50 13.22 33.22
N GLU A 461 -12.88 12.62 34.35
CA GLU A 461 -14.20 12.00 34.51
C GLU A 461 -15.13 13.00 35.20
N GLY A 462 -16.22 13.38 34.55
CA GLY A 462 -17.16 14.32 35.14
C GLY A 462 -18.52 14.31 34.49
N LYS A 463 -19.49 14.92 35.14
CA LYS A 463 -20.83 15.13 34.59
C LYS A 463 -20.90 16.45 33.86
N MET A 464 -21.65 16.48 32.77
CA MET A 464 -22.05 17.76 32.18
C MET A 464 -23.02 18.45 33.14
N LYS A 465 -22.90 19.77 33.27
CA LYS A 465 -23.78 20.58 34.10
C LYS A 465 -25.23 20.29 33.72
N ASP A 466 -26.06 20.09 34.74
CA ASP A 466 -27.47 19.72 34.62
C ASP A 466 -27.74 18.32 34.02
N MET A 467 -26.70 17.49 33.85
CA MET A 467 -26.81 16.06 33.50
C MET A 467 -26.35 15.15 34.66
N GLY A 468 -26.95 13.97 34.76
CA GLY A 468 -26.74 13.06 35.90
C GLY A 468 -25.52 12.14 35.78
N ASN A 469 -25.21 11.63 34.57
CA ASN A 469 -24.19 10.59 34.39
C ASN A 469 -22.82 11.19 34.05
N PRO A 470 -21.73 10.71 34.69
CA PRO A 470 -20.37 11.10 34.33
C PRO A 470 -19.96 10.49 32.99
N ASN A 471 -19.15 11.24 32.24
CA ASN A 471 -18.48 10.83 31.01
C ASN A 471 -16.97 11.17 31.09
N THR A 472 -16.20 10.53 30.23
CA THR A 472 -14.79 10.86 30.01
C THR A 472 -14.64 12.06 29.09
N TYR A 473 -13.85 13.04 29.52
CA TYR A 473 -13.42 14.20 28.73
C TYR A 473 -11.89 14.31 28.70
N TYR A 474 -11.35 14.97 27.69
CA TYR A 474 -9.94 15.35 27.63
C TYR A 474 -9.84 16.86 27.70
N LEU A 475 -9.21 17.36 28.77
CA LEU A 475 -9.17 18.78 29.09
C LEU A 475 -7.75 19.32 29.00
N LEU A 476 -7.59 20.36 28.18
CA LEU A 476 -6.44 21.24 28.11
C LEU A 476 -6.49 22.24 29.28
N GLY A 477 -5.55 22.15 30.21
CA GLY A 477 -5.45 23.00 31.40
C GLY A 477 -4.22 23.90 31.42
N TYR A 478 -4.16 24.79 32.42
CA TYR A 478 -3.07 25.76 32.64
C TYR A 478 -2.84 26.74 31.47
N LEU A 479 -3.93 27.29 30.93
CA LEU A 479 -3.91 28.43 30.00
C LEU A 479 -4.10 29.75 30.78
N GLY A 480 -3.55 30.87 30.26
CA GLY A 480 -3.60 32.17 30.95
C GLY A 480 -2.38 32.49 31.82
N LYS A 481 -2.54 33.21 32.95
CA LYS A 481 -1.43 33.63 33.81
C LYS A 481 -0.69 32.45 34.46
N GLY A 482 0.65 32.53 34.49
CA GLY A 482 1.46 31.77 35.43
C GLY A 482 1.60 32.40 36.80
N VAL A 483 1.14 31.70 37.84
CA VAL A 483 1.49 32.03 39.23
C VAL A 483 2.89 31.51 39.50
N THR A 484 3.85 32.41 39.69
CA THR A 484 5.09 32.13 40.42
C THR A 484 5.13 33.07 41.62
N ASN A 485 5.11 32.50 42.83
CA ASN A 485 5.44 33.25 44.04
C ASN A 485 6.92 33.61 43.97
N GLY A 486 7.25 34.89 44.00
CA GLY A 486 8.63 35.38 44.10
C GLY A 486 8.90 36.55 43.16
N ASN A 487 9.32 37.66 43.74
CA ASN A 487 9.66 38.91 43.07
C ASN A 487 10.67 38.66 41.92
N ASN A 488 10.35 39.24 40.74
CA ASN A 488 11.12 39.25 39.49
C ASN A 488 10.77 38.17 38.45
N GLN A 489 9.55 38.15 37.89
CA GLN A 489 9.30 37.61 36.54
C GLN A 489 8.22 38.40 35.78
N LYS A 490 8.52 38.78 34.53
CA LYS A 490 7.59 39.39 33.56
C LYS A 490 6.36 38.50 33.36
N ASP A 491 5.21 39.12 33.11
CA ASP A 491 3.91 38.51 32.83
C ASP A 491 3.99 37.29 31.91
N ASN A 492 3.91 36.09 32.48
CA ASN A 492 4.01 34.83 31.74
C ASN A 492 2.62 34.43 31.21
N VAL A 493 2.26 34.97 30.05
CA VAL A 493 1.07 34.55 29.28
C VAL A 493 1.25 33.09 28.86
N ARG A 494 0.21 32.25 29.03
CA ARG A 494 0.15 30.89 28.46
C ARG A 494 -0.97 30.79 27.43
N TYR A 495 -0.64 30.30 26.24
CA TYR A 495 -1.60 30.04 25.18
C TYR A 495 -1.29 28.72 24.48
N TYR A 496 -2.30 28.18 23.82
CA TYR A 496 -2.19 26.97 23.01
C TYR A 496 -2.59 27.27 21.58
N THR A 497 -1.82 26.75 20.63
CA THR A 497 -2.09 26.83 19.19
C THR A 497 -2.56 25.47 18.70
N PHE A 498 -3.70 25.44 18.04
CA PHE A 498 -4.24 24.29 17.32
C PHE A 498 -4.68 24.71 15.92
N TYR A 499 -5.12 23.74 15.12
CA TYR A 499 -5.47 24.00 13.73
C TYR A 499 -6.85 23.46 13.39
N VAL A 500 -7.52 24.17 12.49
CA VAL A 500 -8.85 23.81 11.98
C VAL A 500 -8.78 23.75 10.45
N ASN A 501 -9.00 22.56 9.91
CA ASN A 501 -9.15 22.33 8.48
C ASN A 501 -10.61 22.62 8.06
N ALA A 502 -10.89 23.88 7.73
CA ALA A 502 -12.22 24.33 7.37
C ALA A 502 -12.60 23.79 5.98
N PRO A 503 -13.74 23.09 5.82
CA PRO A 503 -14.18 22.57 4.52
C PRO A 503 -14.56 23.64 3.51
N LYS A 504 -14.84 24.88 3.97
CA LYS A 504 -15.21 26.02 3.14
C LYS A 504 -14.71 27.31 3.78
N ASP A 505 -14.53 28.34 2.96
CA ASP A 505 -14.36 29.70 3.46
C ASP A 505 -15.67 30.21 4.06
N GLY A 506 -15.60 30.88 5.22
CA GLY A 506 -16.73 31.59 5.80
C GLY A 506 -16.74 31.67 7.32
N ILE A 507 -17.89 32.06 7.88
CA ILE A 507 -18.04 32.33 9.31
C ILE A 507 -18.38 31.05 10.06
N TYR A 508 -17.63 30.78 11.13
CA TYR A 508 -17.82 29.63 12.01
C TYR A 508 -18.15 30.10 13.43
N GLU A 509 -19.26 29.63 13.97
CA GLU A 509 -19.60 29.79 15.39
C GLU A 509 -18.79 28.81 16.23
N ILE A 510 -18.23 29.30 17.34
CA ILE A 510 -17.38 28.50 18.22
C ILE A 510 -18.18 28.10 19.45
N SER A 511 -18.10 26.82 19.79
CA SER A 511 -18.57 26.28 21.06
C SER A 511 -17.61 25.22 21.57
N GLY A 512 -17.77 24.78 22.81
CA GLY A 512 -16.95 23.70 23.33
C GLY A 512 -17.19 23.44 24.80
N ILE A 513 -16.46 22.45 25.31
CA ILE A 513 -16.57 22.01 26.70
C ILE A 513 -15.56 22.78 27.54
N TYR A 514 -15.94 23.17 28.75
CA TYR A 514 -15.01 23.75 29.70
C TYR A 514 -15.27 23.27 31.13
N ASN A 515 -14.26 23.40 31.99
CA ASN A 515 -14.34 23.15 33.41
C ASN A 515 -13.77 24.36 34.16
N SER A 516 -14.60 24.99 35.00
CA SER A 516 -14.28 26.22 35.73
C SER A 516 -14.83 26.17 37.15
N GLY A 517 -13.97 26.40 38.14
CA GLY A 517 -14.34 26.48 39.55
C GLY A 517 -14.53 27.90 40.05
N ALA A 518 -14.21 28.90 39.22
CA ALA A 518 -14.17 30.31 39.63
C ALA A 518 -15.55 31.00 39.50
N MET A 519 -15.82 31.95 40.40
CA MET A 519 -17.08 32.69 40.50
C MET A 519 -16.82 34.19 40.72
N GLY A 520 -17.82 35.02 40.41
CA GLY A 520 -17.77 36.46 40.69
C GLY A 520 -16.64 37.18 39.94
N GLN A 521 -15.85 37.98 40.65
CA GLN A 521 -14.73 38.76 40.07
C GLN A 521 -13.58 37.87 39.56
N ASP A 522 -13.52 36.60 39.98
CA ASP A 522 -12.53 35.63 39.52
C ASP A 522 -13.01 34.82 38.32
N GLN A 523 -14.19 35.17 37.75
CA GLN A 523 -14.74 34.46 36.61
C GLN A 523 -13.72 34.36 35.47
N ARG A 524 -13.44 33.12 35.09
CA ARG A 524 -12.54 32.78 33.99
C ARG A 524 -13.27 32.97 32.66
N GLY A 525 -12.50 33.04 31.59
CA GLY A 525 -13.05 32.98 30.24
C GLY A 525 -11.99 32.63 29.21
N LEU A 526 -12.42 32.56 27.96
CA LEU A 526 -11.61 32.15 26.82
C LEU A 526 -11.56 33.25 25.77
N SER A 527 -10.39 33.40 25.15
CA SER A 527 -10.22 34.17 23.92
C SER A 527 -9.59 33.28 22.86
N PHE A 528 -10.17 33.34 21.66
CA PHE A 528 -9.68 32.68 20.46
C PHE A 528 -9.21 33.72 19.47
N TRP A 529 -8.07 33.48 18.82
CA TRP A 529 -7.54 34.30 17.75
C TRP A 529 -7.17 33.47 16.54
N LYS A 530 -7.36 34.02 15.35
CA LYS A 530 -6.89 33.44 14.09
C LYS A 530 -5.53 34.04 13.71
N ASP A 531 -4.59 33.17 13.35
CA ASP A 531 -3.22 33.44 12.86
C ASP A 531 -2.26 34.11 13.85
N GLU A 532 -2.69 35.20 14.51
CA GLU A 532 -1.87 36.03 15.37
C GLU A 532 -2.47 36.18 16.78
N TYR A 533 -1.63 36.02 17.80
CA TYR A 533 -2.05 36.19 19.18
C TYR A 533 -2.42 37.65 19.45
N ASN A 534 -3.57 37.86 20.11
CA ASN A 534 -4.08 39.19 20.41
C ASN A 534 -4.45 40.05 19.18
N SER A 535 -4.74 39.42 18.04
CA SER A 535 -5.34 40.12 16.90
C SER A 535 -6.64 40.82 17.29
N THR A 536 -6.83 42.04 16.81
CA THR A 536 -8.05 42.84 16.97
C THR A 536 -8.83 42.98 15.66
N GLU A 537 -8.37 42.33 14.60
CA GLU A 537 -9.01 42.41 13.29
C GLU A 537 -10.41 41.78 13.32
N PRO A 538 -11.42 42.42 12.71
CA PRO A 538 -12.76 41.85 12.60
C PRO A 538 -12.74 40.43 12.01
N GLY A 539 -13.47 39.51 12.62
CA GLY A 539 -13.53 38.10 12.19
C GLY A 539 -12.32 37.25 12.61
N LYS A 540 -11.28 37.83 13.23
CA LYS A 540 -10.11 37.09 13.72
C LYS A 540 -10.04 36.91 15.23
N PHE A 541 -11.05 37.33 15.99
CA PHE A 541 -11.10 37.10 17.43
C PHE A 541 -12.51 36.77 17.93
N ALA A 542 -12.59 35.89 18.93
CA ALA A 542 -13.83 35.56 19.65
C ALA A 542 -13.56 35.45 21.16
N LYS A 543 -14.53 35.85 22.00
CA LYS A 543 -14.37 35.85 23.46
C LYS A 543 -15.59 35.31 24.19
N PHE A 544 -15.35 34.49 25.21
CA PHE A 544 -16.38 33.81 25.98
C PHE A 544 -16.16 33.92 27.48
N ASP A 545 -17.24 34.16 28.21
CA ASP A 545 -17.33 34.06 29.65
C ASP A 545 -17.67 32.63 30.10
N THR A 546 -16.87 32.07 30.98
CA THR A 546 -17.03 30.68 31.45
C THR A 546 -17.38 30.65 32.94
N PRO A 547 -18.67 30.79 33.30
CA PRO A 547 -19.12 30.76 34.69
C PRO A 547 -18.83 29.39 35.33
N LYS A 548 -18.97 29.27 36.66
CA LYS A 548 -18.77 27.99 37.36
C LYS A 548 -19.54 26.85 36.66
N SER A 549 -18.81 25.81 36.27
CA SER A 549 -19.36 24.63 35.56
C SER A 549 -20.03 23.63 36.50
N GLY A 550 -20.04 23.91 37.81
CA GLY A 550 -20.38 22.99 38.89
C GLY A 550 -19.17 22.75 39.78
N GLU A 551 -19.11 21.61 40.45
CA GLU A 551 -17.95 21.26 41.28
C GLU A 551 -16.72 20.99 40.41
N TRP A 552 -15.61 21.69 40.70
CA TRP A 552 -14.41 21.73 39.86
C TRP A 552 -13.85 20.35 39.51
N ASN A 553 -13.89 19.40 40.45
CA ASN A 553 -13.34 18.06 40.25
C ASN A 553 -14.30 17.09 39.54
N THR A 554 -15.56 17.46 39.30
CA THR A 554 -16.56 16.51 38.82
C THR A 554 -17.49 17.06 37.74
N SER A 555 -17.39 18.34 37.38
CA SER A 555 -18.38 18.99 36.50
C SER A 555 -17.76 19.77 35.35
N VAL A 556 -18.27 19.54 34.13
CA VAL A 556 -18.00 20.35 32.93
C VAL A 556 -19.25 21.08 32.48
N ASP A 557 -19.11 22.14 31.70
CA ASP A 557 -20.21 22.89 31.09
C ASP A 557 -19.85 23.25 29.64
N ILE A 558 -20.81 23.79 28.89
CA ILE A 558 -20.63 24.19 27.48
C ILE A 558 -20.53 25.70 27.41
N PHE A 559 -19.54 26.21 26.67
CA PHE A 559 -19.56 27.59 26.21
C PHE A 559 -20.05 27.64 24.76
N ASP A 560 -20.89 28.62 24.45
CA ASP A 560 -21.34 28.93 23.09
C ASP A 560 -21.69 30.42 22.98
N LYS A 561 -22.47 30.82 21.96
CA LYS A 561 -22.89 32.22 21.78
C LYS A 561 -23.58 32.85 23.00
N ARG A 562 -24.21 32.06 23.88
CA ARG A 562 -24.84 32.53 25.13
C ARG A 562 -23.81 33.05 26.13
N ASN A 563 -22.57 32.59 25.99
CA ASN A 563 -21.43 32.96 26.82
C ASN A 563 -20.61 34.10 26.22
N MET A 564 -21.00 34.66 25.07
CA MET A 564 -20.22 35.69 24.40
C MET A 564 -20.06 36.94 25.27
N VAL A 565 -18.83 37.45 25.36
CA VAL A 565 -18.55 38.70 26.08
C VAL A 565 -19.19 39.87 25.33
N ALA A 566 -19.78 40.82 26.06
CA ALA A 566 -20.31 42.04 25.48
C ALA A 566 -19.25 42.75 24.59
N ASN A 567 -19.68 43.25 23.43
CA ASN A 567 -18.80 43.89 22.43
C ASN A 567 -17.69 42.99 21.87
N SER A 568 -17.86 41.66 21.92
CA SER A 568 -16.98 40.67 21.26
C SER A 568 -17.76 39.84 20.24
N SER A 569 -17.08 38.96 19.50
CA SER A 569 -17.69 37.97 18.60
C SER A 569 -17.75 36.58 19.24
N SER A 570 -18.73 35.77 18.85
CA SER A 570 -18.79 34.32 19.09
C SER A 570 -18.32 33.48 17.89
N THR A 571 -17.79 34.15 16.87
CA THR A 571 -17.46 33.56 15.57
C THR A 571 -16.06 33.94 15.10
N LEU A 572 -15.46 33.10 14.27
CA LEU A 572 -14.26 33.40 13.48
C LEU A 572 -14.56 33.20 12.00
N HIS A 573 -13.94 34.02 11.14
CA HIS A 573 -13.88 33.75 9.69
C HIS A 573 -12.70 32.83 9.43
N LEU A 574 -12.98 31.62 8.93
CA LEU A 574 -11.97 30.65 8.53
C LEU A 574 -11.89 30.60 7.00
N THR A 575 -10.67 30.50 6.47
CA THR A 575 -10.43 30.26 5.05
C THR A 575 -10.51 28.76 4.76
N GLU A 576 -10.98 28.36 3.57
CA GLU A 576 -10.96 26.94 3.18
C GLU A 576 -9.56 26.34 3.36
N GLY A 577 -9.50 25.13 3.94
CA GLY A 577 -8.26 24.47 4.31
C GLY A 577 -7.80 24.81 5.72
N LEU A 578 -6.49 24.79 5.94
CA LEU A 578 -5.90 24.82 7.28
C LEU A 578 -5.82 26.24 7.87
N ASN A 579 -6.38 26.42 9.07
CA ASN A 579 -6.37 27.69 9.81
C ASN A 579 -5.65 27.52 11.15
N LYS A 580 -4.75 28.44 11.50
CA LYS A 580 -4.06 28.49 12.80
C LYS A 580 -4.95 29.22 13.81
N ILE A 581 -5.28 28.55 14.92
CA ILE A 581 -6.08 29.11 16.00
C ILE A 581 -5.28 29.12 17.30
N ILE A 582 -5.31 30.25 18.00
CA ILE A 582 -4.63 30.45 19.27
C ILE A 582 -5.68 30.66 20.34
N VAL A 583 -5.56 29.97 21.48
CA VAL A 583 -6.48 30.08 22.61
C VAL A 583 -5.75 30.40 23.92
N SER A 584 -6.33 31.32 24.70
CA SER A 584 -5.85 31.71 26.03
C SER A 584 -7.02 32.19 26.91
N GLY A 585 -6.71 32.78 28.07
CA GLY A 585 -7.68 33.48 28.92
C GLY A 585 -8.40 34.62 28.19
N LYS A 586 -9.64 34.91 28.61
CA LYS A 586 -10.50 35.97 28.06
C LYS A 586 -9.83 37.34 27.99
N GLU A 587 -9.07 37.68 29.03
CA GLU A 587 -8.21 38.85 29.02
C GLU A 587 -6.76 38.40 28.93
N ILE A 588 -5.94 39.22 28.25
CA ILE A 588 -4.50 39.04 28.22
C ILE A 588 -4.03 38.97 29.67
N ASN A 589 -3.29 37.92 30.02
CA ASN A 589 -2.78 37.67 31.38
C ASN A 589 -3.82 37.29 32.46
N LYS A 590 -5.04 36.88 32.11
CA LYS A 590 -5.98 36.23 33.05
C LYS A 590 -6.03 34.71 32.86
N GLU A 591 -6.40 33.98 33.91
CA GLU A 591 -6.54 32.53 33.87
C GLU A 591 -7.70 32.09 32.96
N ALA A 592 -7.47 31.04 32.17
CA ALA A 592 -8.52 30.36 31.40
C ALA A 592 -9.12 29.20 32.21
N PRO A 593 -10.36 28.79 31.93
CA PRO A 593 -10.87 27.50 32.41
C PRO A 593 -10.06 26.36 31.80
N ASN A 594 -10.21 25.15 32.35
CA ASN A 594 -9.80 23.95 31.62
C ASN A 594 -10.72 23.81 30.39
N LEU A 595 -10.13 23.55 29.22
CA LEU A 595 -10.82 23.56 27.93
C LEU A 595 -10.84 22.15 27.33
N GLY A 596 -12.02 21.63 27.01
CA GLY A 596 -12.19 20.40 26.24
C GLY A 596 -12.22 20.64 24.74
N ASN A 597 -12.64 19.64 23.99
CA ASN A 597 -12.76 19.75 22.52
C ASN A 597 -13.63 20.95 22.12
N VAL A 598 -13.22 21.59 21.02
CA VAL A 598 -13.85 22.80 20.48
C VAL A 598 -14.53 22.47 19.16
N THR A 599 -15.75 22.96 18.99
CA THR A 599 -16.57 22.79 17.80
C THR A 599 -16.65 24.10 17.03
N PHE A 600 -16.44 24.03 15.73
CA PHE A 600 -16.60 25.10 14.75
C PHE A 600 -17.80 24.75 13.87
N THR A 601 -18.89 25.49 14.02
CA THR A 601 -20.15 25.29 13.30
C THR A 601 -20.26 26.29 12.16
N PHE A 602 -20.27 25.83 10.92
CA PHE A 602 -20.37 26.70 9.75
C PHE A 602 -21.72 27.42 9.71
N LYS A 603 -21.69 28.74 9.49
CA LYS A 603 -22.89 29.55 9.28
C LYS A 603 -23.07 29.80 7.79
N GLU A 604 -24.13 29.23 7.23
CA GLU A 604 -24.55 29.60 5.88
C GLU A 604 -24.91 31.08 5.87
N THR A 605 -24.21 31.86 5.04
CA THR A 605 -24.60 33.23 4.76
C THR A 605 -25.83 33.19 3.87
N THR A 606 -26.98 33.61 4.41
CA THR A 606 -28.17 33.83 3.57
C THR A 606 -27.85 34.99 2.61
N PRO A 607 -27.99 34.82 1.29
CA PRO A 607 -27.79 35.93 0.37
C PRO A 607 -28.83 37.02 0.68
N THR A 608 -28.35 38.22 1.03
CA THR A 608 -29.21 39.40 1.20
C THR A 608 -29.95 39.67 -0.11
N PRO A 609 -31.29 39.81 -0.13
CA PRO A 609 -31.99 40.23 -1.33
C PRO A 609 -31.48 41.62 -1.70
N SER A 610 -30.98 41.78 -2.93
CA SER A 610 -30.64 43.07 -3.50
C SER A 610 -31.88 43.96 -3.48
N SER A 611 -31.91 44.96 -2.61
CA SER A 611 -32.90 46.04 -2.68
C SER A 611 -32.54 46.95 -3.85
N SER A 612 -32.92 46.54 -5.06
CA SER A 612 -33.09 47.48 -6.16
C SER A 612 -34.27 48.38 -5.82
N THR A 613 -33.97 49.58 -5.35
CA THR A 613 -34.93 50.67 -5.30
C THR A 613 -34.93 51.32 -6.68
N ASP A 614 -35.71 50.74 -7.60
CA ASP A 614 -36.08 51.46 -8.83
C ASP A 614 -37.06 52.58 -8.45
N SER A 615 -36.50 53.79 -8.37
CA SER A 615 -37.27 55.02 -8.30
C SER A 615 -37.89 55.30 -9.66
N VAL A 616 -39.15 54.87 -9.83
CA VAL A 616 -39.97 55.27 -10.96
C VAL A 616 -40.30 56.76 -10.82
N SER A 617 -39.57 57.60 -11.55
CA SER A 617 -39.96 58.99 -11.78
C SER A 617 -41.12 59.02 -12.77
N ALA A 618 -42.33 59.20 -12.26
CA ALA A 618 -43.51 59.51 -13.05
C ALA A 618 -43.36 60.92 -13.64
N THR A 619 -43.26 61.01 -14.96
CA THR A 619 -43.52 62.25 -15.70
C THR A 619 -44.89 62.13 -16.33
N THR A 620 -45.81 63.03 -15.99
CA THR A 620 -47.03 63.26 -16.76
C THR A 620 -47.18 64.75 -16.98
N ARG A 621 -47.66 65.10 -18.18
CA ARG A 621 -47.88 66.46 -18.69
C ARG A 621 -48.70 67.35 -17.77
#